data_AF-A0A099GHI2-F1
#
_entry.id   AF-A0A099GHI2-F1
#
_cell.length_a   1.000
_cell.length_b   1.000
_cell.length_c   1.000
_cell.angle_alpha   90.00
_cell.angle_beta   90.00
_cell.angle_gamma   90.00
#
_symmetry.space_group_name_H-M   'P 1'
#
loop_
_entity.id
_entity.type
_entity.pdbx_description
1 polymer ?
#
loop_
_entity_poly.entity_id
_entity_poly.type
_entity_poly.pdbx_seq_one_letter_code
_entity_poly.pdbx_strand_id
1 'polypeptide(L)' 'MIIVLTTIVTGSMMGAIVAWSQSASALTIGLSYVGGGWLGLLLALAVLMLRPDAEEDAPAPAPTSARTAPAKA' A
#
# COMPACT_ATOMS: atom_id res chain seq x y z
N MET A 1 1.15 1.51 -4.54
CA MET A 1 -0.06 1.18 -5.32
C MET A 1 -0.82 -0.05 -4.83
N ILE A 2 -0.15 -1.19 -4.59
CA ILE A 2 -0.84 -2.44 -4.16
C ILE A 2 -1.67 -2.24 -2.89
N ILE A 3 -1.08 -1.64 -1.84
CA ILE A 3 -1.77 -1.40 -0.55
C ILE A 3 -3.08 -0.63 -0.76
N VAL A 4 -3.06 0.43 -1.58
CA VAL A 4 -4.22 1.26 -1.90
C VAL A 4 -5.31 0.47 -2.60
N LEU A 5 -4.93 -0.31 -3.62
CA LEU A 5 -5.88 -1.14 -4.34
C LEU A 5 -6.52 -2.19 -3.43
N THR A 6 -5.71 -2.85 -2.58
CA THR A 6 -6.20 -3.87 -1.66
C THR A 6 -7.17 -3.29 -0.65
N THR A 7 -6.85 -2.16 0.01
CA THR A 7 -7.76 -1.57 1.00
C THR A 7 -9.05 -1.05 0.38
N ILE A 8 -9.02 -0.51 -0.85
CA ILE A 8 -10.23 -0.15 -1.59
C ILE A 8 -11.11 -1.38 -1.82
N VAL A 9 -10.55 -2.44 -2.43
CA VAL A 9 -11.34 -3.64 -2.76
C VAL A 9 -11.88 -4.31 -1.50
N THR A 10 -11.05 -4.42 -0.45
CA THR A 10 -11.47 -4.95 0.85
C THR A 10 -12.57 -4.09 1.46
N GLY A 11 -12.43 -2.77 1.46
CA GLY A 11 -13.44 -1.84 1.95
C GLY A 11 -14.75 -1.98 1.20
N SER A 12 -14.71 -2.04 -0.14
CA SER A 12 -15.90 -2.20 -0.97
C SER A 12 -16.62 -3.53 -0.70
N MET A 13 -15.88 -4.64 -0.67
CA MET A 13 -16.45 -5.95 -0.36
C MET A 13 -17.06 -5.99 1.04
N MET A 14 -16.38 -5.43 2.04
CA MET A 14 -16.88 -5.42 3.41
C MET A 14 -18.18 -4.60 3.52
N GLY A 15 -18.25 -3.44 2.87
CA GLY A 15 -19.46 -2.63 2.83
C GLY A 15 -20.64 -3.37 2.20
N ALA A 16 -20.42 -4.08 1.09
CA ALA A 16 -21.45 -4.89 0.46
C ALA A 16 -21.91 -6.08 1.33
N ILE A 17 -20.98 -6.79 1.97
CA ILE A 17 -21.28 -7.93 2.85
C ILE A 17 -22.10 -7.49 4.06
N VAL A 18 -21.75 -6.35 4.68
CA VAL A 18 -22.50 -5.80 5.81
C VAL A 18 -23.91 -5.40 5.38
N ALA A 19 -24.07 -4.70 4.25
CA ALA A 19 -25.39 -4.35 3.75
C ALA A 19 -26.23 -5.59 3.40
N TRP A 20 -25.61 -6.60 2.81
CA TRP A 20 -26.28 -7.85 2.46
C TRP A 20 -26.71 -8.64 3.70
N SER A 21 -25.88 -8.70 4.74
CA SER A 21 -26.24 -9.38 6.00
C SER A 21 -27.42 -8.72 6.70
N GLN A 22 -27.67 -7.44 6.43
CA GLN A 22 -28.85 -6.71 6.93
C GLN A 22 -30.07 -6.80 6.03
N SER A 23 -30.06 -7.69 5.02
CA SER A 23 -31.14 -7.81 4.03
C SER A 23 -31.48 -6.48 3.35
N ALA A 24 -30.47 -5.62 3.17
CA ALA A 24 -30.66 -4.31 2.56
C ALA A 24 -31.03 -4.44 1.07
N SER A 25 -31.65 -3.39 0.53
CA SER A 25 -32.00 -3.35 -0.90
C SER A 25 -30.75 -3.43 -1.78
N ALA A 26 -30.89 -3.91 -3.01
CA ALA A 26 -29.79 -3.96 -3.98
C ALA A 26 -29.12 -2.58 -4.19
N LEU A 27 -29.90 -1.50 -4.14
CA LEU A 27 -29.41 -0.13 -4.21
C LEU A 27 -28.52 0.22 -3.02
N THR A 28 -28.96 -0.15 -1.81
CA THR A 28 -28.18 0.04 -0.58
C THR A 28 -26.89 -0.77 -0.61
N ILE A 29 -26.93 -2.02 -1.07
CA ILE A 29 -25.73 -2.87 -1.21
C ILE A 29 -24.73 -2.22 -2.18
N GLY A 30 -25.20 -1.73 -3.33
CA GLY A 30 -24.36 -1.01 -4.29
C GLY A 30 -23.76 0.27 -3.70
N LEU A 31 -24.55 1.04 -2.93
CA LEU A 31 -24.08 2.25 -2.27
C LEU A 31 -23.04 1.95 -1.18
N SER A 32 -23.26 0.89 -0.39
CA SER A 32 -22.33 0.43 0.63
C SER A 32 -21.05 -0.15 0.03
N TYR A 33 -21.12 -0.78 -1.14
CA TYR A 33 -19.93 -1.20 -1.89
C TYR A 33 -19.08 0.01 -2.31
N VAL A 34 -19.70 1.03 -2.90
CA VAL A 34 -18.99 2.24 -3.32
C VAL A 34 -18.44 3.00 -2.10
N GLY A 35 -19.27 3.21 -1.08
CA GLY A 35 -18.89 3.90 0.16
C GLY A 35 -17.78 3.18 0.93
N GLY A 36 -17.84 1.85 1.00
CA GLY A 36 -16.79 1.02 1.59
C GLY A 36 -15.45 1.18 0.85
N GLY A 37 -15.47 1.26 -0.48
CA GLY A 37 -14.28 1.51 -1.28
C GLY A 37 -13.63 2.87 -1.02
N TRP A 38 -14.45 3.92 -0.89
CA TRP A 38 -13.98 5.26 -0.52
C TRP A 38 -13.36 5.28 0.88
N LEU A 39 -13.97 4.61 1.86
CA LEU A 39 -13.38 4.43 3.19
C LEU A 39 -12.04 3.69 3.13
N GLY A 40 -11.96 2.64 2.30
CA GLY A 40 -10.72 1.90 2.04
C GLY A 40 -9.61 2.75 1.41
N LEU A 41 -9.96 3.67 0.51
CA LEU A 41 -9.02 4.65 -0.06
C LEU A 41 -8.50 5.61 1.02
N LEU A 42 -9.40 6.19 1.82
CA LEU A 42 -9.03 7.12 2.89
C LEU A 42 -8.09 6.46 3.91
N LEU A 43 -8.37 5.20 4.28
CA LEU A 43 -7.51 4.43 5.16
C LEU A 43 -6.13 4.20 4.54
N ALA A 44 -6.07 3.85 3.25
CA ALA A 44 -4.80 3.66 2.54
C ALA A 44 -3.96 4.93 2.51
N LEU A 45 -4.60 6.08 2.25
CA LEU A 45 -3.95 7.39 2.24
C LEU A 45 -3.43 7.74 3.64
N ALA A 46 -4.22 7.50 4.69
CA ALA A 46 -3.77 7.69 6.06
C ALA A 46 -2.54 6.81 6.39
N VAL A 47 -2.56 5.53 6.01
CA VAL A 47 -1.43 4.62 6.20
C VAL A 47 -0.20 5.07 5.41
N LEU A 48 -0.36 5.55 4.17
CA LEU A 48 0.74 6.08 3.38
C LEU A 48 1.33 7.36 3.99
N MET A 49 0.50 8.26 4.50
CA MET A 49 0.95 9.49 5.16
C MET A 49 1.64 9.22 6.50
N LEU A 50 1.26 8.13 7.17
CA LEU A 50 1.86 7.68 8.42
C LEU A 50 3.09 6.79 8.21
N ARG A 51 3.41 6.41 6.97
CA ARG A 51 4.59 5.59 6.69
C ARG A 51 5.80 6.52 6.66
N PRO A 52 6.67 6.53 7.70
CA PRO A 52 7.93 7.23 7.59
C PRO A 52 8.68 6.63 6.41
N ASP A 53 9.29 7.48 5.59
CA ASP A 53 10.15 7.09 4.48
C ASP A 53 11.07 5.98 4.97
N ALA A 54 10.84 4.75 4.50
CA ALA A 54 11.80 3.69 4.70
C ALA A 54 13.05 4.18 3.95
N GLU A 55 14.08 4.49 4.73
CA GLU A 55 15.40 4.92 4.30
C GLU A 55 15.69 4.41 2.90
N GLU A 56 15.78 5.37 1.99
CA GLU A 56 16.37 5.25 0.67
C GLU A 56 17.65 4.43 0.83
N ASP A 57 17.59 3.15 0.43
CA ASP A 57 18.73 2.23 0.44
C ASP A 57 19.86 2.92 -0.32
N ALA A 58 20.74 3.55 0.45
CA ALA A 58 21.88 4.29 -0.04
C ALA A 58 22.65 3.37 -0.99
N PRO A 59 23.06 3.84 -2.19
CA PRO A 59 23.83 3.01 -3.09
C PRO A 59 25.07 2.52 -2.35
N ALA A 60 25.21 1.19 -2.26
CA ALA A 60 26.35 0.55 -1.62
C ALA A 60 27.65 1.20 -2.13
N PRO A 61 28.56 1.63 -1.23
CA PRO A 61 29.80 2.28 -1.66
C PRO A 61 30.56 1.32 -2.57
N ALA A 62 30.89 1.79 -3.78
CA ALA A 62 31.58 1.01 -4.79
C ALA A 62 32.86 0.36 -4.23
N PRO A 63 33.21 -0.87 -4.63
CA PRO A 63 34.43 -1.51 -4.18
C PRO A 63 35.63 -0.66 -4.60
N THR A 64 36.35 -0.15 -3.61
CA THR A 64 37.64 0.51 -3.81
C THR A 64 38.60 -0.55 -4.33
N SER A 65 38.79 -0.59 -5.66
CA SER A 65 39.91 -1.29 -6.29
C SER A 65 41.20 -0.61 -5.87
N ALA A 66 41.68 -0.96 -4.69
CA ALA A 66 42.99 -0.57 -4.19
C ALA A 66 44.06 -1.22 -5.07
N ARG A 67 44.55 -0.40 -6.00
CA ARG A 67 45.90 -0.39 -6.57
C ARG A 67 46.90 -1.25 -5.76
N THR A 68 47.16 -2.46 -6.23
CA THR A 68 48.37 -3.22 -5.89
C THR A 68 49.39 -3.05 -7.02
N ALA A 69 50.31 -2.10 -6.83
CA ALA A 69 51.54 -2.06 -7.61
C ALA A 69 52.52 -3.07 -7.00
N PRO A 70 53.14 -3.99 -7.76
CA PRO A 70 54.22 -4.82 -7.24
C PRO A 70 55.49 -3.96 -7.08
N ALA A 71 55.98 -3.90 -5.85
CA ALA A 71 57.28 -3.35 -5.50
C ALA A 71 58.39 -4.20 -6.14
N LYS A 72 59.31 -3.53 -6.82
CA LYS A 72 60.52 -4.08 -7.40
C LYS A 72 61.54 -4.32 -6.28
N ALA A 73 62.06 -5.53 -6.16
CA ALA A 73 63.27 -5.86 -5.41
C ALA A 73 64.22 -6.62 -6.34
#